data_AF-A0A3N5SSM2-F1
#
_entry.id   AF-A0A3N5SSM2-F1
#
_cell.length_a   1.000
_cell.length_b   1.000
_cell.length_c   1.000
_cell.angle_alpha   90.00
_cell.angle_beta   90.00
_cell.angle_gamma   90.00
#
_symmetry.space_group_name_H-M   'P 1'
#
loop_
_entity.id
_entity.type
_entity.pdbx_description
1 polymer ?
#
loop_
_entity_poly.entity_id
_entity_poly.type
_entity_poly.pdbx_seq_one_letter_code
_entity_poly.pdbx_strand_id
1 'polypeptide(L)' 'AEGRSLFLDARNMAELTAVVDSQMVYYNTKRRHSSLDYVPPLTYIEQVRAGVAPASAPGPKARYSE' A
#
# COMPACT_ATOMS: atom_id res chain seq x y z
N ALA A 1 -3.49 19.25 -5.91
CA ALA A 1 -2.38 19.54 -4.98
C ALA A 1 -1.85 18.22 -4.44
N GLU A 2 -0.95 17.58 -5.18
CA GLU A 2 -0.17 16.46 -4.64
C GLU A 2 0.95 17.08 -3.78
N GLY A 3 1.10 16.63 -2.54
CA GLY A 3 2.22 17.03 -1.68
C GLY A 3 1.89 17.77 -0.37
N ARG A 4 0.63 18.03 -0.04
CA ARG A 4 0.30 18.33 1.37
C ARG A 4 0.31 17.02 2.15
N SER A 5 1.23 16.90 3.11
CA SER A 5 1.27 15.75 4.00
C SER A 5 -0.03 15.71 4.80
N LEU A 6 -0.83 14.68 4.55
CA LEU A 6 -2.15 14.46 5.18
C LEU A 6 -2.06 14.40 6.71
N PHE A 7 -0.86 14.19 7.26
CA PHE A 7 -0.60 14.12 8.69
C PHE A 7 -0.39 15.49 9.34
N LEU A 8 -0.09 16.54 8.56
CA LEU A 8 0.22 17.88 9.09
C LEU A 8 -1.02 18.68 9.50
N ASP A 9 -2.21 18.28 9.04
CA ASP A 9 -3.47 18.97 9.34
C ASP A 9 -4.14 18.46 10.64
N ALA A 10 -3.61 17.40 11.26
CA ALA A 10 -4.16 16.85 12.50
C ALA A 10 -3.84 17.76 13.70
N ARG A 11 -4.86 18.19 14.45
CA ARG A 11 -4.72 19.16 15.55
C ARG A 11 -4.31 18.52 16.87
N ASN A 12 -4.49 17.21 17.00
CA ASN A 12 -4.19 16.44 18.20
C ASN A 12 -3.90 14.96 17.84
N MET A 13 -3.46 14.19 18.84
CA MET A 13 -3.09 12.79 18.64
C MET A 13 -4.26 11.91 18.19
N ALA A 14 -5.48 12.16 18.67
CA ALA A 14 -6.64 11.38 18.27
C ALA A 14 -6.97 11.58 16.77
N GLU A 15 -6.90 12.82 16.29
CA GLU A 15 -7.06 13.14 14.88
C GLU A 15 -5.94 12.50 14.03
N LEU A 16 -4.69 12.55 14.51
CA LEU A 16 -3.57 11.92 13.81
C LEU A 16 -3.75 10.40 13.71
N THR A 17 -4.16 9.73 14.79
CA THR A 17 -4.47 8.30 14.79
C THR A 17 -5.56 7.97 13.77
N ALA A 18 -6.66 8.74 13.74
CA ALA A 18 -7.75 8.52 12.79
C ALA A 18 -7.31 8.67 11.31
N VAL A 19 -6.44 9.65 11.03
CA VAL A 19 -5.86 9.83 9.69
C VAL A 19 -4.97 8.65 9.32
N VAL A 20 -4.08 8.22 10.22
CA VAL A 20 -3.21 7.07 9.99
C VAL A 20 -4.02 5.80 9.75
N ASP A 21 -5.05 5.52 10.56
CA ASP A 21 -5.92 4.36 10.39
C ASP A 21 -6.61 4.36 9.03
N SER A 22 -7.18 5.50 8.63
CA SER A 22 -7.84 5.65 7.33
C SER A 22 -6.88 5.41 6.18
N GLN A 23 -5.66 5.90 6.30
CA GLN A 23 -4.61 5.71 5.30
C GLN A 23 -4.15 4.26 5.24
N MET A 24 -3.94 3.61 6.39
CA MET A 24 -3.57 2.20 6.45
C MET A 24 -4.65 1.34 5.78
N VAL A 25 -5.93 1.60 6.04
CA VAL A 25 -7.04 0.92 5.37
C VAL A 25 -6.97 1.13 3.86
N TYR A 26 -6.86 2.38 3.40
CA TYR A 26 -6.83 2.68 1.96
C TYR A 26 -5.64 2.01 1.25
N TYR A 27 -4.43 2.18 1.77
CA TYR A 27 -3.22 1.66 1.15
C TYR A 27 -3.16 0.14 1.17
N ASN A 28 -3.65 -0.52 2.24
CA ASN A 28 -3.60 -1.97 2.34
C ASN A 28 -4.71 -2.68 1.57
N THR A 29 -5.89 -2.06 1.43
CA THR A 29 -7.08 -2.74 0.89
C THR A 29 -7.56 -2.21 -0.46
N LYS A 30 -7.29 -0.95 -0.79
CA LYS A 30 -7.84 -0.30 -1.99
C LYS A 30 -6.79 0.05 -3.03
N ARG A 31 -5.61 0.53 -2.62
CA ARG A 31 -4.54 0.89 -3.55
C ARG A 31 -4.03 -0.37 -4.25
N ARG A 32 -4.02 -0.35 -5.58
CA ARG A 32 -3.41 -1.41 -6.41
C ARG A 32 -1.98 -1.02 -6.74
N HIS A 33 -1.06 -1.97 -6.64
CA HIS A 33 0.36 -1.72 -6.93
C HIS A 33 0.81 -2.50 -8.15
N SER A 34 1.38 -1.82 -9.13
CA SER A 34 1.89 -2.45 -10.37
C SER A 34 3.04 -3.43 -10.15
N SER A 35 3.69 -3.41 -8.97
CA SER A 35 4.71 -4.38 -8.58
C SER A 35 4.13 -5.63 -7.91
N LEU A 36 2.84 -5.60 -7.59
CA LEU A 36 2.09 -6.68 -6.94
C LEU A 36 0.97 -7.13 -7.89
N ASP A 37 1.23 -7.17 -9.19
CA ASP A 37 0.24 -7.53 -10.22
C ASP A 37 -1.10 -6.81 -10.12
N TYR A 38 -1.08 -5.54 -9.73
CA TYR A 38 -2.28 -4.75 -9.53
C TYR A 38 -3.24 -5.30 -8.47
N VAL A 39 -2.77 -6.13 -7.52
CA VAL A 39 -3.55 -6.51 -6.34
C VAL A 39 -3.33 -5.54 -5.16
N PRO A 40 -4.27 -5.45 -4.22
CA PRO A 40 -4.05 -4.77 -2.94
C PRO A 40 -2.93 -5.43 -2.12
N PRO A 41 -2.12 -4.66 -1.38
CA PRO A 41 -1.05 -5.20 -0.55
C PRO A 41 -1.48 -6.28 0.44
N LEU A 42 -2.65 -6.13 1.08
CA LEU A 42 -3.14 -7.13 2.03
C LEU A 42 -3.41 -8.47 1.34
N THR A 43 -4.05 -8.43 0.17
CA THR A 43 -4.31 -9.62 -0.64
C THR A 43 -3.01 -10.31 -1.06
N TYR A 44 -1.99 -9.55 -1.45
CA TYR A 44 -0.68 -10.11 -1.77
C TYR A 44 -0.06 -10.82 -0.56
N ILE A 45 -0.08 -10.20 0.62
CA ILE A 45 0.46 -10.79 1.86
C ILE A 45 -0.27 -12.09 2.20
N GLU A 46 -1.59 -12.12 2.07
CA GLU A 46 -2.41 -13.31 2.32
C GLU A 46 -2.07 -14.46 1.35
N GLN A 47 -1.90 -14.16 0.06
CA GLN A 47 -1.48 -15.14 -0.95
C GLN A 47 -0.11 -15.73 -0.62
N VAL A 48 0.87 -14.88 -0.30
CA VAL A 48 2.22 -15.30 0.08
C VAL A 48 2.19 -16.19 1.32
N ARG A 49 1.41 -15.82 2.35
CA ARG A 49 1.25 -16.63 3.58
C ARG A 49 0.56 -17.96 3.33
N ALA A 50 -0.38 -18.01 2.40
CA ALA A 50 -1.06 -19.23 1.99
C ALA A 50 -0.19 -20.15 1.11
N GLY A 51 1.03 -19.73 0.75
CA GLY A 51 1.89 -20.48 -0.18
C GLY A 51 1.34 -20.49 -1.61
N VAL A 52 0.33 -19.66 -1.90
CA VAL A 52 -0.16 -19.44 -3.25
C VAL A 52 0.84 -18.50 -3.92
N ALA A 53 1.50 -18.97 -4.97
CA ALA A 53 2.30 -18.07 -5.80
C ALA A 53 1.35 -16.96 -6.28
N PRO A 54 1.65 -15.67 -6.01
CA PRO A 54 0.91 -14.59 -6.62
C PRO A 54 0.91 -14.82 -8.14
N ALA A 55 -0.20 -14.49 -8.81
CA ALA A 55 -0.48 -14.89 -10.19
C ALA A 55 0.68 -14.59 -11.16
N SER A 56 1.54 -13.64 -10.82
CA SER A 56 2.95 -13.61 -11.21
C SER A 56 3.80 -13.32 -9.96
N ALA A 57 4.81 -14.13 -9.66
CA ALA A 57 5.88 -13.65 -8.78
C ALA A 57 6.40 -12.33 -9.38
N PRO A 58 6.63 -11.26 -8.60
CA PRO A 58 7.27 -10.07 -9.14
C PRO A 58 8.61 -10.52 -9.72
N GLY A 59 8.67 -10.64 -11.04
CA GLY A 59 9.92 -10.89 -11.75
C GLY A 59 10.93 -9.82 -11.31
N PRO A 60 12.23 -10.13 -11.30
CA PRO A 60 13.25 -9.18 -10.86
C PRO A 60 12.97 -7.86 -11.56
N LYS A 61 12.64 -6.82 -10.76
CA LYS A 61 12.35 -5.49 -11.26
C LYS A 61 13.53 -5.08 -12.14
N ALA A 62 13.35 -5.13 -13.46
CA ALA A 62 14.29 -4.52 -14.38
C ALA A 62 14.50 -3.11 -13.87
N ARG A 63 15.74 -2.82 -13.47
CA ARG A 63 16.17 -1.52 -12.99
C ARG A 63 15.63 -0.50 -13.98
N TYR A 64 14.69 0.33 -13.55
CA TYR A 64 14.40 1.54 -14.30
C TYR A 64 15.68 2.37 -14.20
N SER A 65 16.39 2.48 -15.32
CA SER A 65 17.47 3.43 -15.48
C SER A 65 16.86 4.83 -15.42
N GLU A 66 17.32 5.62 -14.46
CA GLU A 66 17.36 7.09 -14.59
C GLU A 66 18.75 7.49 -15.12
#